data_AF-A0A831W6K7-F1
#
_entry.id   AF-A0A831W6K7-F1
#
_cell.length_a   1.000
_cell.length_b   1.000
_cell.length_c   1.000
_cell.angle_alpha   90.00
_cell.angle_beta   90.00
_cell.angle_gamma   90.00
#
_symmetry.space_group_name_H-M   'P 1'
#
loop_
_entity.id
_entity.type
_entity.pdbx_description
1 polymer ?
#
loop_
_entity_poly.entity_id
_entity_poly.type
_entity_poly.pdbx_seq_one_letter_code
_entity_poly.pdbx_strand_id
1 'polypeptide(L)' 'MKQALAQAEAQFDHLSALRAELERQLADPSLYQTETKERLQALLKQKAELDRRLADAEAAWLEAEERLEAARQTMA' A
#
# COMPACT_ATOMS: atom_id res chain seq x y z
N MET A 1 6.27 -14.64 14.07
CA MET A 1 4.83 -14.32 13.90
C MET A 1 4.52 -12.88 14.32
N LYS A 2 4.71 -12.47 15.58
CA LYS A 2 4.51 -11.05 15.99
C LYS A 2 5.30 -10.03 15.17
N GLN A 3 6.53 -10.37 14.77
CA GLN A 3 7.36 -9.51 13.90
C GLN A 3 6.79 -9.35 12.48
N ALA A 4 6.11 -10.36 11.93
CA ALA A 4 5.54 -10.30 10.59
C ALA A 4 4.32 -9.35 10.55
N LEU A 5 3.47 -9.43 11.58
CA LEU A 5 2.37 -8.48 11.80
C LEU A 5 2.87 -7.02 11.91
N ALA A 6 3.86 -6.78 12.78
CA ALA A 6 4.42 -5.43 12.96
C ALA A 6 5.09 -4.88 11.69
N GLN A 7 5.72 -5.74 10.88
CA GLN A 7 6.29 -5.35 9.59
C GLN A 7 5.20 -5.01 8.57
N ALA A 8 4.13 -5.81 8.51
CA ALA A 8 3.01 -5.56 7.62
C ALA A 8 2.25 -4.27 7.99
N GLU A 9 2.05 -4.00 9.28
CA GLU A 9 1.49 -2.74 9.79
C GLU A 9 2.35 -1.53 9.39
N ALA A 10 3.65 -1.57 9.67
CA ALA A 10 4.57 -0.49 9.30
C ALA A 10 4.62 -0.26 7.77
N GLN A 11 4.54 -1.34 6.99
CA GLN A 11 4.47 -1.26 5.53
C GLN A 11 3.16 -0.63 5.07
N PHE A 12 2.03 -0.99 5.67
CA PHE A 12 0.72 -0.43 5.37
C PHE A 12 0.68 1.07 5.67
N ASP A 13 1.17 1.50 6.83
CA ASP A 13 1.24 2.92 7.21
C ASP A 13 2.10 3.73 6.23
N HIS A 14 3.27 3.20 5.87
CA HIS A 14 4.16 3.84 4.92
C HIS A 14 3.50 3.98 3.54
N LEU A 15 2.90 2.91 3.02
CA LEU A 15 2.22 2.92 1.72
C LEU A 15 1.00 3.85 1.72
N SER A 16 0.26 3.90 2.83
CA SER A 16 -0.88 4.80 3.00
C SER A 16 -0.46 6.28 2.99
N ALA A 17 0.65 6.62 3.63
CA ALA A 17 1.21 7.97 3.60
C ALA A 17 1.66 8.37 2.18
N LEU A 18 2.32 7.46 1.45
CA LEU A 18 2.68 7.68 0.05
C LEU A 18 1.43 7.86 -0.83
N ARG A 19 0.34 7.15 -0.53
CA ARG A 19 -0.91 7.23 -1.28
C ARG A 19 -1.57 8.58 -1.11
N ALA A 20 -1.65 9.06 0.13
CA ALA A 20 -2.20 10.37 0.44
C ALA A 20 -1.43 11.49 -0.27
N GLU A 21 -0.10 11.43 -0.28
CA GLU A 21 0.74 12.41 -0.97
C GLU A 21 0.55 12.36 -2.50
N LEU A 22 0.46 11.15 -3.07
CA LEU A 22 0.22 10.99 -4.50
C LEU A 22 -1.17 11.48 -4.92
N GLU A 23 -2.20 11.21 -4.11
CA GLU A 23 -3.56 11.71 -4.34
C GLU A 23 -3.62 13.24 -4.24
N ARG A 24 -2.88 13.84 -3.30
CA ARG A 24 -2.74 15.29 -3.21
C ARG A 24 -2.11 15.87 -4.48
N GLN A 25 -1.10 15.21 -5.03
CA GLN A 25 -0.50 15.64 -6.30
C GLN A 25 -1.51 15.49 -7.45
N LEU A 26 -2.16 14.34 -7.59
CA LEU A 26 -3.15 14.07 -8.64
C LEU A 26 -4.39 14.97 -8.58
N ALA A 27 -4.69 15.57 -7.41
CA ALA A 27 -5.76 16.54 -7.26
C ALA A 27 -5.45 17.91 -7.90
N ASP A 28 -4.21 18.18 -8.31
CA ASP A 28 -3.83 19.43 -8.96
C ASP A 28 -4.41 19.51 -10.39
N PRO A 29 -5.34 20.45 -10.67
CA PRO A 29 -5.98 20.56 -11.98
C PRO A 29 -4.99 20.93 -13.10
N SER A 30 -3.84 21.54 -12.78
CA SER A 30 -2.82 21.87 -13.78
C SER A 30 -2.17 20.62 -14.38
N LEU A 31 -2.23 19.46 -13.71
CA LEU A 31 -1.65 18.20 -14.22
C LEU A 31 -2.35 17.67 -15.47
N TYR A 32 -3.58 18.08 -15.72
CA TYR A 32 -4.37 17.62 -16.86
C TYR A 32 -4.16 18.47 -18.12
N GLN A 33 -3.20 19.41 -18.08
CA GLN A 33 -2.77 20.16 -19.24
C GLN A 33 -1.86 19.32 -20.14
N THR A 34 -1.75 19.72 -21.41
CA THR A 34 -0.97 18.95 -22.40
C THR A 34 0.52 19.00 -22.08
N GLU A 35 1.02 20.11 -21.54
CA GLU A 35 2.44 20.26 -21.14
C GLU A 35 2.84 19.34 -19.97
N THR A 36 1.87 18.88 -19.17
CA THR A 36 2.12 18.03 -17.98
C THR A 36 1.75 16.56 -18.19
N LYS A 37 1.42 16.16 -19.43
CA LYS A 37 0.94 14.80 -19.76
C LYS A 37 1.92 13.69 -19.31
N GLU A 38 3.22 13.90 -19.48
CA GLU A 38 4.24 12.92 -19.05
C GLU A 38 4.26 12.77 -17.52
N ARG A 39 4.16 13.88 -16.80
CA ARG A 39 4.08 13.89 -15.33
C ARG A 39 2.81 13.18 -14.86
N LEU A 40 1.66 13.48 -15.46
CA LEU A 40 0.40 12.79 -15.15
C LEU A 40 0.51 11.28 -15.38
N GLN A 41 1.07 10.84 -16.50
CA GLN A 41 1.29 9.41 -16.76
C GLN A 41 2.23 8.76 -15.73
N ALA A 42 3.29 9.45 -15.32
CA ALA A 42 4.19 8.95 -14.29
C ALA A 42 3.49 8.81 -12.93
N LEU A 43 2.66 9.78 -12.54
CA LEU A 43 1.89 9.74 -11.30
C LEU A 43 0.83 8.62 -11.32
N LEU A 44 0.16 8.41 -12.45
CA LEU A 44 -0.80 7.31 -12.61
C LEU A 44 -0.14 5.93 -12.52
N LYS A 45 1.05 5.76 -13.11
CA LYS A 45 1.83 4.52 -12.97
C LYS A 45 2.25 4.28 -11.53
N GLN A 46 2.73 5.32 -10.85
CA GLN A 46 3.05 5.25 -9.42
C GLN A 46 1.83 4.86 -8.58
N LYS A 47 0.65 5.38 -8.93
CA LYS A 47 -0.60 5.05 -8.22
C LYS A 47 -0.94 3.57 -8.37
N ALA A 48 -0.91 3.05 -9.61
CA ALA A 48 -1.21 1.65 -9.88
C ALA A 48 -0.24 0.71 -9.13
N GLU A 49 1.05 1.05 -9.09
CA GLU A 49 2.04 0.28 -8.36
C GLU A 49 1.81 0.35 -6.84
N LEU A 50 1.43 1.51 -6.32
CA LEU A 50 1.17 1.69 -4.90
C LEU A 50 -0.09 0.94 -4.46
N ASP A 51 -1.16 0.98 -5.25
CA ASP A 51 -2.40 0.23 -5.03
C ASP A 51 -2.10 -1.28 -4.99
N ARG A 52 -1.24 -1.77 -5.90
CA ARG A 52 -0.78 -3.18 -5.90
C ARG A 52 -0.02 -3.54 -4.63
N ARG A 53 0.94 -2.69 -4.23
CA ARG A 53 1.75 -2.92 -3.02
C ARG A 53 0.91 -2.91 -1.74
N LEU A 54 -0.16 -2.11 -1.70
CA LEU A 54 -1.12 -2.10 -0.58
C LEU A 54 -1.88 -3.43 -0.51
N ALA A 55 -2.40 -3.91 -1.64
CA ALA A 55 -3.09 -5.20 -1.70
C ALA A 55 -2.16 -6.37 -1.31
N ASP A 56 -0.90 -6.35 -1.77
CA ASP A 56 0.10 -7.35 -1.40
C ASP A 56 0.40 -7.33 0.12
N ALA A 57 0.49 -6.13 0.72
CA ALA A 57 0.72 -5.96 2.15
C ALA A 57 -0.47 -6.45 2.99
N GLU A 58 -1.70 -6.17 2.55
CA GLU A 58 -2.93 -6.64 3.20
C GLU A 58 -3.04 -8.17 3.16
N ALA A 59 -2.73 -8.79 2.01
CA ALA A 59 -2.69 -10.25 1.88
C ALA A 59 -1.65 -10.88 2.81
N ALA A 60 -0.44 -10.29 2.89
CA ALA A 60 0.62 -10.78 3.77
C ALA A 60 0.26 -10.63 5.26
N TRP A 61 -0.45 -9.57 5.63
CA TRP A 61 -0.96 -9.37 6.98
C TRP A 61 -1.99 -10.45 7.35
N LEU A 62 -2.98 -10.69 6.49
CA LEU A 62 -4.02 -11.70 6.70
C LEU A 62 -3.40 -13.10 6.87
N GLU A 63 -2.46 -13.48 5.99
CA GLU A 63 -1.76 -14.76 6.10
C GLU A 63 -0.96 -14.88 7.41
N ALA A 64 -0.32 -13.80 7.86
CA ALA A 64 0.42 -13.80 9.11
C ALA A 64 -0.50 -13.96 10.33
N GLU A 65 -1.69 -13.36 10.31
CA GLU A 65 -2.73 -13.53 11.33
C GLU A 65 -3.27 -14.96 11.36
N GLU A 66 -3.66 -15.52 10.22
CA GLU A 66 -4.16 -16.88 10.11
C GLU A 66 -3.17 -17.91 10.66
N ARG A 67 -1.88 -17.77 10.31
CA ARG A 67 -0.83 -18.66 10.82
C ARG A 67 -0.65 -18.50 12.33
N LEU A 68 -0.73 -17.28 12.86
CA LEU A 68 -0.62 -17.03 14.30
C LEU A 68 -1.78 -17.68 15.06
N GLU A 69 -3.00 -17.57 14.54
CA GLU A 69 -4.18 -18.18 15.12
C GLU A 69 -4.09 -19.70 15.09
N ALA A 70 -3.70 -20.29 13.95
CA ALA A 70 -3.47 -21.73 13.84
C ALA A 70 -2.41 -22.23 14.85
N ALA A 71 -1.30 -21.50 15.01
CA ALA A 71 -0.27 -21.84 16.00
C ALA A 71 -0.79 -21.79 17.44
N ARG A 72 -1.66 -20.83 17.77
CA ARG A 72 -2.30 -20.75 19.09
C ARG A 72 -3.25 -21.92 19.34
N GLN A 73 -4.06 -22.28 18.35
CA GLN A 73 -5.03 -23.37 18.45
C GLN A 73 -4.36 -24.75 18.52
N THR A 74 -3.22 -24.94 17.87
CA THR A 74 -2.47 -26.21 17.92
C THR A 74 -1.68 -26.38 19.24
N MET A 75 -1.44 -25.29 19.97
CA MET A 75 -0.76 -25.28 21.27
C MET A 75 -1.71 -25.35 22.48
N ALA A 76 -3.02 -25.37 22.24
CA ALA A 76 -4.07 -25.56 23.26
C ALA A 76 -4.50 -27.03 23.33
#